data_AF-A0A6I4ZAG3-F1
#
_entry.id   AF-A0A6I4ZAG3-F1
#
_cell.length_a   1.000
_cell.length_b   1.000
_cell.length_c   1.000
_cell.angle_alpha   90.00
_cell.angle_beta   90.00
_cell.angle_gamma   90.00
#
_symmetry.space_group_name_H-M   'P 1'
#
loop_
_entity.id
_entity.type
_entity.pdbx_description
1 polymer ?
#
loop_
_entity_poly.entity_id
_entity_poly.type
_entity_poly.pdbx_seq_one_letter_code
_entity_poly.pdbx_strand_id
1 'polypeptide(L)' 'MSGAIGPGSEGMNLEHIKTCVRCGLRYDWRRSSSDSLKMTYCSHLCEAGDLGFTLEALLHAQPPTSTEAEASEPETAAI' A
#
# COMPACT_ATOMS: atom_id res chain seq x y z
N MET A 1 11.91 4.81 32.74
CA MET A 1 12.75 5.74 31.95
C MET A 1 12.97 5.10 30.60
N SER A 2 12.10 5.38 29.63
CA SER A 2 12.13 4.75 28.31
C SER A 2 13.18 5.46 27.45
N GLY A 3 14.30 4.78 27.19
CA GLY A 3 15.34 5.28 26.31
C GLY A 3 14.81 5.43 24.89
N ALA A 4 15.02 6.59 24.29
CA ALA A 4 14.78 6.82 22.88
C ALA A 4 15.71 5.91 22.06
N ILE A 5 15.18 4.79 21.56
CA ILE A 5 15.87 3.96 20.59
C ILE A 5 15.72 4.64 19.22
N GLY A 6 16.61 5.58 18.93
CA GLY A 6 16.73 6.21 17.63
C GLY A 6 18.00 7.05 17.55
N PRO A 7 18.68 7.11 16.39
CA PRO A 7 19.73 8.10 16.18
C PRO A 7 19.09 9.47 16.42
N GLY A 8 19.72 10.31 17.25
CA GLY A 8 19.20 11.62 17.64
C GLY A 8 18.82 12.52 16.46
N SER A 9 18.18 13.65 16.74
CA SER A 9 17.68 14.61 15.75
C SER A 9 18.74 15.26 14.86
N GLU A 10 20.02 14.99 15.09
CA GLU A 10 21.16 15.54 14.36
C GLU A 10 21.47 14.68 13.13
N GLY A 11 20.83 14.98 12.00
CA GLY A 11 21.20 14.43 10.69
C GLY A 11 20.07 14.01 9.76
N MET A 12 18.80 14.15 10.16
CA MET A 12 17.68 13.85 9.27
C MET A 12 17.51 14.98 8.25
N ASN A 13 17.98 14.78 7.02
CA ASN A 13 17.64 15.66 5.90
C ASN A 13 16.12 15.58 5.68
N LEU A 14 15.39 16.60 6.17
CA LEU A 14 13.92 16.63 6.18
C LEU A 14 13.29 16.83 4.79
N GLU A 15 14.10 17.14 3.78
CA GLU A 15 13.65 17.40 2.42
C GLU A 15 12.95 16.19 1.78
N HIS A 16 13.38 14.98 2.15
CA HIS A 16 12.77 13.72 1.69
C HIS A 16 11.85 13.09 2.73
N ILE A 17 11.61 13.74 3.87
CA ILE A 17 10.76 13.19 4.93
C ILE A 17 9.32 13.64 4.72
N LYS A 18 8.41 12.67 4.61
CA LYS A 18 6.96 12.87 4.54
C LYS A 18 6.23 12.22 5.69
N THR A 19 4.95 12.54 5.83
CA THR A 19 4.05 11.95 6.84
C THR A 19 3.07 11.01 6.14
N CYS A 20 2.98 9.77 6.61
CA CYS A 20 2.07 8.78 6.04
C CYS A 20 0.62 9.15 6.32
N VAL A 21 -0.24 9.15 5.31
CA VAL A 21 -1.67 9.52 5.44
C VAL A 21 -2.42 8.60 6.41
N ARG A 22 -2.11 7.30 6.39
CA ARG A 22 -2.83 6.32 7.21
C ARG A 22 -2.34 6.21 8.66
N CYS A 23 -1.03 6.10 8.86
CA CYS A 23 -0.47 5.84 10.21
C CYS A 23 0.16 7.07 10.88
N GLY A 24 0.31 8.19 10.15
CA GLY A 24 0.88 9.43 10.70
C GLY A 24 2.39 9.41 10.97
N LEU A 25 3.08 8.30 10.67
CA LEU A 25 4.53 8.21 10.87
C LEU A 25 5.29 9.07 9.85
N ARG A 26 6.38 9.67 10.32
CA ARG A 26 7.37 10.31 9.45
C ARG A 26 8.26 9.27 8.80
N TYR A 27 8.47 9.37 7.49
CA TYR A 27 9.24 8.40 6.72
C TYR A 27 9.97 9.07 5.55
N ASP A 28 11.08 8.49 5.13
CA ASP A 28 11.79 8.91 3.91
C ASP A 28 11.09 8.30 2.68
N TRP A 29 10.52 9.15 1.81
CA TRP A 29 9.78 8.68 0.64
C TRP A 29 10.66 7.89 -0.34
N ARG A 30 11.97 8.10 -0.35
CA ARG A 30 12.90 7.37 -1.22
C ARG A 30 13.11 5.92 -0.79
N ARG A 31 12.78 5.61 0.47
CA ARG A 31 12.89 4.27 1.08
C ARG A 31 11.53 3.64 1.36
N SER A 32 10.44 4.33 1.04
CA SER A 32 9.10 3.76 1.17
C SER A 32 8.97 2.53 0.30
N SER A 33 8.34 1.49 0.84
CA SER A 33 8.04 0.30 0.05
C SER A 33 6.79 0.48 -0.81
N SER A 34 5.99 1.53 -0.69
CA SER A 34 4.88 1.78 -1.63
C SER A 34 5.45 2.35 -2.93
N ASP A 35 5.70 1.53 -3.95
CA ASP A 35 6.42 1.98 -5.17
C ASP A 35 5.71 3.14 -5.88
N SER A 36 4.44 2.93 -6.19
CA SER A 36 3.59 3.88 -6.91
C SER A 36 3.12 5.07 -6.05
N LEU A 37 2.94 4.88 -4.73
CA LEU A 37 2.40 5.90 -3.82
C LEU A 37 3.35 6.25 -2.66
N LYS A 38 4.67 6.13 -2.88
CA LYS A 38 5.72 6.44 -1.89
C LYS A 38 5.67 7.84 -1.33
N MET A 39 5.07 8.80 -2.03
CA MET A 39 4.91 10.18 -1.55
C MET A 39 3.70 10.39 -0.63
N THR A 40 2.89 9.35 -0.42
CA THR A 40 1.63 9.36 0.33
C THR A 40 1.64 8.34 1.47
N TYR A 41 2.17 7.14 1.22
CA TYR A 41 2.24 6.04 2.17
C TYR A 41 3.67 5.62 2.46
N CYS A 42 3.93 5.19 3.70
CA CYS A 42 5.24 4.67 4.11
C CYS A 42 5.50 3.22 3.67
N SER A 43 4.47 2.48 3.26
CA SER A 43 4.57 1.09 2.82
C SER A 43 3.35 0.61 2.05
N HIS A 44 3.51 -0.48 1.28
CA HIS A 44 2.39 -1.22 0.66
C HIS A 44 1.29 -1.61 1.64
N LEU A 45 1.64 -1.90 2.91
CA LEU A 45 0.66 -2.25 3.93
C LEU A 45 -0.25 -1.07 4.27
N CYS A 46 0.32 0.14 4.37
CA CYS A 46 -0.45 1.34 4.64
C CYS A 46 -1.37 1.67 3.46
N GLU A 47 -0.83 1.60 2.24
CA GLU A 47 -1.58 1.76 1.00
C GLU A 47 -2.77 0.77 0.92
N ALA A 48 -2.51 -0.53 1.06
CA ALA A 48 -3.51 -1.57 0.88
C ALA A 48 -4.68 -1.48 1.85
N GLY A 49 -4.45 -1.05 3.09
CA GLY A 49 -5.57 -0.90 4.04
C GLY A 49 -6.12 0.52 4.14
N ASP A 50 -5.65 1.48 3.34
CA ASP A 50 -6.39 2.73 3.09
C ASP A 50 -7.28 2.56 1.85
N LEU A 51 -6.71 2.01 0.76
CA LEU A 51 -7.40 1.88 -0.53
C LEU A 51 -8.13 0.54 -0.73
N GLY A 52 -7.80 -0.49 0.04
CA GLY A 52 -8.26 -1.87 -0.16
C GLY A 52 -7.41 -2.69 -1.15
N PHE A 53 -6.45 -2.07 -1.83
CA PHE A 53 -5.53 -2.68 -2.80
C PHE A 53 -4.24 -1.85 -2.90
N THR A 54 -3.21 -2.38 -3.60
CA THR A 54 -2.05 -1.57 -4.01
C THR A 54 -2.17 -1.18 -5.48
N LEU A 55 -1.72 0.02 -5.84
CA LEU A 55 -1.75 0.50 -7.22
C LEU A 55 -0.90 -0.39 -8.13
N GLU A 56 0.22 -0.89 -7.59
CA GLU A 56 1.08 -1.86 -8.27
C GLU A 56 0.28 -3.10 -8.71
N ALA A 57 -0.61 -3.63 -7.86
CA ALA A 57 -1.45 -4.77 -8.21
C ALA A 57 -2.42 -4.47 -9.36
N LEU A 58 -2.93 -3.23 -9.46
CA LEU A 58 -3.79 -2.82 -10.58
C LEU A 58 -3.00 -2.66 -11.88
N LEU A 59 -1.77 -2.14 -11.81
CA LEU A 59 -0.92 -1.93 -12.99
C LEU A 59 -0.46 -3.24 -13.61
N HIS A 60 -0.26 -4.28 -12.79
CA HIS A 60 0.13 -5.62 -13.26
C HIS A 60 -1.06 -6.57 -13.43
N ALA A 61 -2.28 -6.13 -13.14
CA ALA A 61 -3.47 -6.93 -13.39
C ALA A 61 -3.66 -7.10 -14.90
N GLN A 62 -3.59 -8.35 -15.37
CA GLN A 62 -4.06 -8.68 -16.71
C GLN A 62 -5.59 -8.58 -16.70
N PRO A 63 -6.22 -7.95 -17.71
CA PRO A 63 -7.65 -8.06 -17.87
C PRO A 63 -8.01 -9.55 -17.97
N PRO A 64 -9.17 -9.98 -17.41
CA PRO A 64 -9.61 -11.34 -17.60
C PRO A 64 -9.66 -11.61 -19.10
N THR A 65 -8.91 -12.60 -19.57
CA THR A 65 -9.11 -13.12 -20.91
C THR A 65 -10.56 -13.60 -20.94
N SER A 66 -11.27 -13.24 -22.00
CA SER A 66 -12.73 -13.37 -22.14
C SER A 66 -13.26 -14.82 -22.18
N THR A 67 -12.56 -15.76 -21.56
CA THR A 67 -12.91 -17.19 -21.47
C THR A 67 -13.51 -17.56 -20.10
N GLU A 68 -13.37 -16.73 -19.07
CA GLU A 68 -13.81 -17.03 -17.70
C GLU A 68 -14.86 -16.03 -17.16
N ALA A 69 -15.73 -15.51 -18.02
CA ALA A 69 -16.91 -14.73 -17.61
C ALA A 69 -18.20 -15.57 -17.46
N GLU A 70 -18.16 -16.87 -17.77
CA GLU A 70 -19.28 -17.81 -17.60
C GLU A 70 -18.93 -18.93 -16.61
N ALA A 71 -18.76 -18.60 -15.33
CA ALA A 71 -18.70 -19.61 -14.27
C ALA A 71 -19.24 -19.04 -12.95
N SER A 72 -20.46 -18.51 -12.97
CA SER A 72 -21.30 -18.43 -11.76
C SER A 72 -22.79 -18.27 -12.10
N GLU A 73 -23.36 -19.26 -12.79
CA GLU A 73 -24.75 -19.64 -12.47
C GLU A 73 -24.68 -20.87 -11.55
N PRO A 74 -25.11 -20.78 -10.29
CA PRO A 74 -25.39 -21.98 -9.52
C PRO A 74 -26.67 -22.61 -10.09
N GLU A 75 -26.47 -23.63 -10.91
CA GLU A 75 -27.49 -24.56 -11.36
C GLU A 75 -28.13 -25.29 -10.16
N THR A 76 -29.46 -25.44 -10.24
CA THR A 76 -30.29 -26.48 -9.60
C THR A 76 -30.70 -26.27 -8.13
N ALA A 77 -31.98 -25.92 -7.97
CA ALA A 77 -32.89 -26.67 -7.10
C ALA A 77 -34.31 -26.58 -7.67
N ALA A 78 -34.59 -27.38 -8.69
CA ALA A 78 -35.95 -27.78 -9.02
C ALA A 78 -36.43 -28.80 -7.99
N ILE A 79 -37.58 -28.50 -7.35
CA ILE A 79 -38.54 -29.50 -6.86
C ILE A 79 -39.93 -28.98 -7.24
#